data_AF-A0A7X3UQD2-F1
#
_entry.id   AF-A0A7X3UQD2-F1
#
_cell.length_a   1.000
_cell.length_b   1.000
_cell.length_c   1.000
_cell.angle_alpha   90.00
_cell.angle_beta   90.00
_cell.angle_gamma   90.00
#
_symmetry.space_group_name_H-M   'P 1'
#
loop_
_entity.id
_entity.type
_entity.pdbx_description
1 polymer ?
#
loop_
_entity_poly.entity_id
_entity_poly.type
_entity_poly.pdbx_seq_one_letter_code
_entity_poly.pdbx_strand_id
1 'polypeptide(L)'
;MKIKSGDTILLVSPDNKSFMVVVEEGKSFSSHMGILDLSTALGKEWGETIVSSLGNDFVLLNPTVEQKIMKVRRATQIVYPKDAALILFKTDVRAGARVVEAATGSGALTIALANSVAPSGKVYTYEKREQFMNNAKDNVRRAGLSEYVEFNCGDAREGFKEKDVDVAILDLPSPWYGIPAAYEALASGGRIASISPTYNQVERTAESLEETGFVRIETVELIMRNYQVKKGKTRPDNRTVAHTGFLTFAFKGISDVDARESK
;
A
#
# COMPACT_ATOMS: atom_id res chain seq x y z
N MET A 1 -0.02 -9.34 24.85
CA MET A 1 1.31 -9.05 24.27
C MET A 1 1.70 -7.67 24.76
N LYS A 2 2.86 -7.51 25.40
CA LYS A 2 3.31 -6.23 25.97
C LYS A 2 4.11 -5.43 24.93
N ILE A 3 4.05 -4.11 25.02
CA ILE A 3 4.81 -3.17 24.19
C ILE A 3 6.30 -3.27 24.55
N LYS A 4 7.15 -3.34 23.52
CA LYS A 4 8.61 -3.45 23.63
C LYS A 4 9.31 -2.29 22.92
N SER A 5 10.59 -2.10 23.25
CA SER A 5 11.44 -1.17 22.52
C SER A 5 11.56 -1.60 21.06
N GLY A 6 11.46 -0.64 20.14
CA GLY A 6 11.39 -0.86 18.69
C GLY A 6 9.98 -1.05 18.14
N ASP A 7 8.96 -1.26 18.97
CA ASP A 7 7.58 -1.38 18.49
C ASP A 7 7.09 -0.05 17.93
N THR A 8 6.46 -0.10 16.76
CA THR A 8 5.70 1.04 16.22
C THR A 8 4.31 1.05 16.86
N ILE A 9 3.95 2.13 17.55
CA ILE A 9 2.67 2.31 18.23
C ILE A 9 1.83 3.40 17.56
N LEU A 10 0.52 3.32 17.76
CA LEU A 10 -0.43 4.38 17.45
C LEU A 10 -0.88 5.04 18.77
N LEU A 11 -0.48 6.29 18.96
CA LEU A 11 -0.96 7.15 20.04
C LEU A 11 -2.27 7.81 19.61
N VAL A 12 -3.35 7.62 20.38
CA VAL A 12 -4.64 8.28 20.14
C VAL A 12 -4.93 9.26 21.27
N SER A 13 -5.05 10.54 20.93
CA SER A 13 -5.37 11.61 21.88
C SER A 13 -6.86 11.68 22.22
N PRO A 14 -7.25 12.42 23.28
CA PRO A 14 -8.66 12.59 23.66
C PRO A 14 -9.53 13.26 22.58
N ASP A 15 -8.94 14.09 21.71
CA ASP A 15 -9.63 14.66 20.53
C ASP A 15 -9.65 13.72 19.32
N ASN A 16 -9.33 12.44 19.53
CA ASN A 16 -9.32 11.35 18.55
C ASN A 16 -8.35 11.56 17.37
N LYS A 17 -7.33 12.40 17.55
CA LYS A 17 -6.19 12.48 16.62
C LYS A 17 -5.24 11.34 16.91
N SER A 18 -4.59 10.84 15.86
CA SER A 18 -3.65 9.74 16.01
C SER A 18 -2.26 10.12 15.53
N PHE A 19 -1.24 9.56 16.18
CA PHE A 19 0.17 9.76 15.86
C PHE A 19 0.86 8.40 15.85
N MET A 20 1.74 8.16 14.86
CA MET A 20 2.49 6.92 14.78
C MET A 20 3.94 7.17 15.09
N VAL A 21 4.43 6.53 16.14
CA VAL A 21 5.76 6.72 16.70
C VAL A 21 6.39 5.36 17.01
N VAL A 22 7.72 5.34 17.10
CA VAL A 22 8.47 4.15 17.52
C VAL A 22 8.81 4.31 18.99
N VAL A 23 8.54 3.29 19.79
CA VAL A 23 8.86 3.27 21.22
C VAL A 23 10.35 2.98 21.39
N GLU A 24 11.09 3.92 21.94
CA GLU A 24 12.50 3.75 22.30
C GLU A 24 12.79 4.53 23.58
N GLU A 25 13.72 4.04 24.40
CA GLU A 25 14.14 4.73 25.61
C GLU A 25 14.74 6.11 25.30
N GLY A 26 14.45 7.09 26.15
CA GLY A 26 14.93 8.47 26.00
C GLY A 26 14.27 9.27 24.86
N LYS A 27 13.35 8.68 24.08
CA LYS A 27 12.58 9.43 23.08
C LYS A 27 11.32 10.04 23.68
N SER A 28 11.07 11.28 23.31
CA SER A 28 9.83 11.98 23.60
C SER A 28 9.09 12.36 22.31
N PHE A 29 7.78 12.52 22.43
CA PHE A 29 6.92 12.98 21.35
C PHE A 29 6.18 14.25 21.77
N SER A 30 6.35 15.34 21.01
CA SER A 30 5.65 16.60 21.25
C SER A 30 4.34 16.65 20.47
N SER A 31 3.25 16.97 21.15
CA SER A 31 1.92 17.16 20.57
C SER A 31 1.32 18.52 20.97
N HIS A 32 0.18 18.87 20.40
CA HIS A 32 -0.61 20.03 20.84
C HIS A 32 -1.21 19.87 22.24
N MET A 33 -1.11 18.68 22.83
CA MET A 33 -1.63 18.34 24.17
C MET A 33 -0.51 18.02 25.16
N GLY A 34 0.73 18.45 24.88
CA GLY A 34 1.90 18.26 25.74
C GLY A 34 2.91 17.27 25.19
N ILE A 35 3.97 17.06 25.96
CA ILE A 35 5.08 16.15 25.64
C ILE A 35 4.80 14.79 26.27
N LEU A 36 4.98 13.71 25.50
CA LEU A 36 4.88 12.33 25.95
C LEU A 36 6.27 11.71 26.01
N ASP A 37 6.64 11.15 27.17
CA ASP A 37 7.81 10.27 27.29
C ASP A 37 7.42 8.86 26.79
N LEU A 38 7.99 8.45 25.66
CA LEU A 38 7.62 7.18 25.02
C LEU A 38 8.12 5.97 25.80
N SER A 39 9.12 6.12 26.68
CA SER A 39 9.60 5.03 27.53
C SER A 39 8.51 4.53 28.49
N THR A 40 7.54 5.39 28.85
CA THR A 40 6.41 5.02 29.72
C THR A 40 5.43 4.04 29.07
N ALA A 41 5.53 3.82 27.75
CA ALA A 41 4.78 2.80 27.04
C ALA A 41 5.37 1.38 27.20
N LEU A 42 6.65 1.26 27.59
CA LEU A 42 7.32 -0.03 27.70
C LEU A 42 6.65 -0.92 28.75
N GLY A 43 6.36 -2.16 28.39
CA GLY A 43 5.74 -3.14 29.29
C GLY A 43 4.24 -2.98 29.49
N LYS A 44 3.63 -1.90 28.97
CA LYS A 44 2.16 -1.72 28.94
C LYS A 44 1.51 -2.66 27.92
N GLU A 45 0.23 -2.91 28.14
CA GLU A 45 -0.65 -3.61 27.21
C GLU A 45 -1.26 -2.66 26.18
N TRP A 46 -1.63 -3.20 25.03
CA TRP A 46 -2.40 -2.47 24.02
C TRP A 46 -3.76 -2.08 24.58
N GLY A 47 -4.15 -0.82 24.41
CA GLY A 47 -5.37 -0.23 24.96
C GLY A 47 -5.14 0.55 26.27
N GLU A 48 -3.99 0.39 26.92
CA GLU A 48 -3.61 1.24 28.06
C GLU A 48 -3.27 2.67 27.62
N THR A 49 -3.17 3.58 28.60
CA THR A 49 -2.80 4.97 28.37
C THR A 49 -1.41 5.31 28.91
N ILE A 50 -0.83 6.35 28.31
CA ILE A 50 0.25 7.16 28.88
C ILE A 50 -0.20 8.62 28.98
N VAL A 51 0.36 9.35 29.94
CA VAL A 51 -0.07 10.71 30.26
C VAL A 51 0.94 11.71 29.75
N SER A 52 0.48 12.76 29.08
CA SER A 52 1.35 13.86 28.63
C SER A 52 1.77 14.78 29.77
N SER A 53 2.77 15.63 29.53
CA SER A 53 3.21 16.67 30.47
C SER A 53 2.12 17.68 30.87
N LEU A 54 1.00 17.72 30.14
CA LEU A 54 -0.17 18.56 30.45
C LEU A 54 -1.35 17.76 31.06
N GLY A 55 -1.13 16.50 31.44
CA GLY A 55 -2.15 15.67 32.09
C GLY A 55 -3.18 15.05 31.14
N ASN A 56 -2.90 14.97 29.83
CA ASN A 56 -3.82 14.36 28.86
C ASN A 56 -3.49 12.88 28.64
N ASP A 57 -4.50 12.03 28.68
CA ASP A 57 -4.37 10.59 28.43
C ASP A 57 -4.28 10.29 26.92
N PHE A 58 -3.28 9.51 26.53
CA PHE A 58 -3.13 8.99 25.17
C PHE A 58 -3.22 7.47 25.19
N VAL A 59 -4.13 6.91 24.40
CA VAL A 59 -4.29 5.45 24.26
C VAL A 59 -3.21 4.89 23.35
N LEU A 60 -2.60 3.78 23.78
CA LEU A 60 -1.58 3.01 23.06
C LEU A 60 -2.24 1.89 22.25
N LEU A 61 -2.25 1.99 20.92
CA LEU A 61 -2.81 0.96 20.05
C LEU A 61 -1.77 0.38 19.10
N ASN A 62 -1.96 -0.87 18.68
CA ASN A 62 -1.18 -1.46 17.60
C ASN A 62 -1.70 -0.89 16.27
N PRO A 63 -0.85 -0.24 15.44
CA PRO A 63 -1.30 0.39 14.21
C PRO A 63 -1.80 -0.63 13.18
N THR A 64 -3.00 -0.41 12.65
CA THR A 64 -3.52 -1.17 11.52
C THR A 64 -2.71 -0.89 10.25
N VAL A 65 -2.81 -1.76 9.25
CA VAL A 65 -2.19 -1.53 7.93
C VAL A 65 -2.67 -0.22 7.31
N GLU A 66 -3.98 0.07 7.41
CA GLU A 66 -4.56 1.34 6.99
C GLU A 66 -3.85 2.54 7.65
N GLN A 67 -3.61 2.48 8.96
CA GLN A 67 -2.93 3.54 9.68
C GLN A 67 -1.46 3.67 9.26
N LYS A 68 -0.77 2.55 9.02
CA LYS A 68 0.60 2.55 8.48
C LYS A 68 0.66 3.23 7.11
N ILE A 69 -0.26 2.88 6.20
CA ILE A 69 -0.42 3.49 4.87
C ILE A 69 -0.69 4.99 4.99
N MET A 70 -1.64 5.41 5.83
CA MET A 70 -2.05 6.80 5.94
C MET A 70 -0.99 7.68 6.62
N LYS A 71 -0.04 7.10 7.37
CA LYS A 71 1.02 7.80 8.10
C LYS A 71 2.42 7.61 7.52
N VAL A 72 2.53 7.16 6.27
CA VAL A 72 3.79 7.21 5.52
C VAL A 72 4.28 8.65 5.36
N ARG A 73 5.60 8.83 5.32
CA ARG A 73 6.20 10.10 4.89
C ARG A 73 6.03 10.20 3.38
N ARG A 74 5.14 11.06 2.91
CA ARG A 74 4.80 11.16 1.48
C ARG A 74 5.88 11.91 0.70
N ALA A 75 6.48 11.25 -0.28
CA ALA A 75 7.26 11.88 -1.34
C ALA A 75 6.46 12.02 -2.65
N THR A 76 5.38 11.23 -2.77
CA THR A 76 4.47 11.15 -3.92
C THR A 76 3.03 11.11 -3.44
N GLN A 77 2.07 11.18 -4.37
CA GLN A 77 0.72 10.74 -4.08
C GLN A 77 0.73 9.24 -3.74
N ILE A 78 -0.21 8.82 -2.88
CA ILE A 78 -0.34 7.43 -2.44
C ILE A 78 -1.61 6.80 -3.00
N VAL A 79 -1.58 5.48 -3.20
CA VAL A 79 -2.79 4.66 -3.33
C VAL A 79 -3.48 4.63 -1.96
N TYR A 80 -4.76 5.02 -1.92
CA TYR A 80 -5.52 5.08 -0.68
C TYR A 80 -5.92 3.68 -0.21
N PRO A 81 -6.13 3.47 1.11
CA PRO A 81 -6.49 2.17 1.64
C PRO A 81 -7.71 1.51 0.97
N LYS A 82 -8.73 2.28 0.60
CA LYS A 82 -9.92 1.78 -0.11
C LYS A 82 -9.55 1.13 -1.45
N ASP A 83 -8.62 1.73 -2.18
CA ASP A 83 -8.20 1.29 -3.50
C ASP A 83 -7.25 0.10 -3.37
N ALA A 84 -6.29 0.18 -2.44
CA ALA A 84 -5.39 -0.93 -2.12
C ALA A 84 -6.16 -2.18 -1.68
N ALA A 85 -7.21 -2.04 -0.86
CA ALA A 85 -8.05 -3.16 -0.43
C ALA A 85 -8.73 -3.85 -1.62
N LEU A 86 -9.30 -3.09 -2.55
CA LEU A 86 -9.90 -3.68 -3.74
C LEU A 86 -8.86 -4.30 -4.68
N ILE A 87 -7.69 -3.67 -4.84
CA ILE A 87 -6.59 -4.24 -5.62
C ILE A 87 -6.22 -5.61 -5.07
N LEU A 88 -5.93 -5.70 -3.78
CA LEU A 88 -5.56 -6.95 -3.11
C LEU A 88 -6.64 -8.03 -3.32
N PHE A 89 -7.91 -7.66 -3.15
CA PHE A 89 -9.03 -8.60 -3.29
C PHE A 89 -9.24 -9.08 -4.73
N LYS A 90 -9.26 -8.16 -5.70
CA LYS A 90 -9.47 -8.48 -7.13
C LYS A 90 -8.30 -9.25 -7.74
N THR A 91 -7.09 -9.06 -7.20
CA THR A 91 -5.88 -9.75 -7.69
C THR A 91 -5.49 -10.99 -6.88
N ASP A 92 -6.26 -11.37 -5.86
CA ASP A 92 -5.99 -12.54 -4.99
C ASP A 92 -4.57 -12.51 -4.37
N VAL A 93 -4.07 -11.33 -4.00
CA VAL A 93 -2.80 -11.23 -3.28
C VAL A 93 -3.00 -11.77 -1.87
N ARG A 94 -2.27 -12.85 -1.57
CA ARG A 94 -2.38 -13.62 -0.33
C ARG A 94 -1.02 -14.10 0.17
N ALA A 95 -1.00 -14.70 1.35
CA ALA A 95 0.21 -15.24 1.94
C ALA A 95 0.93 -16.19 0.97
N GLY A 96 2.23 -15.97 0.76
CA GLY A 96 3.03 -16.75 -0.20
C GLY A 96 3.09 -16.18 -1.62
N ALA A 97 2.23 -15.23 -1.98
CA ALA A 97 2.22 -14.69 -3.34
C ALA A 97 3.51 -13.91 -3.66
N ARG A 98 3.93 -14.00 -4.92
CA ARG A 98 5.01 -13.21 -5.51
C ARG A 98 4.38 -12.10 -6.34
N VAL A 99 4.66 -10.85 -5.95
CA VAL A 99 4.03 -9.68 -6.57
C VAL A 99 5.10 -8.76 -7.12
N VAL A 100 4.92 -8.30 -8.35
CA VAL A 100 5.69 -7.19 -8.91
C VAL A 100 4.88 -5.90 -8.82
N GLU A 101 5.51 -4.82 -8.37
CA GLU A 101 4.90 -3.49 -8.23
C GLU A 101 5.76 -2.46 -8.96
N ALA A 102 5.13 -1.56 -9.74
CA ALA A 102 5.80 -0.38 -10.29
C ALA A 102 4.80 0.78 -10.46
N ALA A 103 5.01 1.99 -9.96
CA ALA A 103 6.18 2.44 -9.20
C ALA A 103 6.01 2.23 -7.68
N THR A 104 7.13 2.14 -6.96
CA THR A 104 7.13 2.10 -5.49
C THR A 104 6.57 3.39 -4.86
N GLY A 105 6.88 4.56 -5.42
CA GLY A 105 6.44 5.86 -4.89
C GLY A 105 6.84 6.07 -3.42
N SER A 106 5.87 6.36 -2.55
CA SER A 106 6.09 6.52 -1.10
C SER A 106 6.04 5.19 -0.33
N GLY A 107 5.82 4.05 -0.99
CA GLY A 107 5.74 2.73 -0.38
C GLY A 107 4.38 2.39 0.27
N ALA A 108 3.34 3.17 -0.01
CA ALA A 108 2.04 3.00 0.64
C ALA A 108 1.33 1.72 0.17
N LEU A 109 1.26 1.50 -1.15
CA LEU A 109 0.74 0.24 -1.70
C LEU A 109 1.67 -0.92 -1.36
N THR A 110 2.99 -0.72 -1.43
CA THR A 110 4.00 -1.69 -1.01
C THR A 110 3.77 -2.21 0.41
N ILE A 111 3.39 -1.35 1.38
CA ILE A 111 3.03 -1.77 2.74
C ILE A 111 1.81 -2.69 2.75
N ALA A 112 0.78 -2.37 1.95
CA ALA A 112 -0.42 -3.19 1.84
C ALA A 112 -0.08 -4.58 1.26
N LEU A 113 0.70 -4.61 0.18
CA LEU A 113 1.15 -5.83 -0.49
C LEU A 113 2.02 -6.68 0.45
N ALA A 114 3.03 -6.08 1.07
CA ALA A 114 3.96 -6.75 1.97
C ALA A 114 3.23 -7.40 3.16
N ASN A 115 2.22 -6.72 3.70
CA ASN A 115 1.38 -7.27 4.76
C ASN A 115 0.56 -8.48 4.28
N SER A 116 0.05 -8.46 3.04
CA SER A 116 -0.78 -9.53 2.48
C SER A 116 0.01 -10.76 2.04
N VAL A 117 1.26 -10.58 1.58
CA VAL A 117 2.11 -11.70 1.13
C VAL A 117 2.84 -12.41 2.28
N ALA A 118 2.99 -11.76 3.43
CA ALA A 118 3.58 -12.37 4.63
C ALA A 118 2.82 -13.64 5.06
N PRO A 119 3.49 -14.63 5.69
CA PRO A 119 4.91 -14.64 6.08
C PRO A 119 5.84 -15.28 5.03
N SER A 120 5.35 -15.73 3.88
CA SER A 120 6.12 -16.58 2.96
C SER A 120 6.19 -16.08 1.52
N GLY A 121 5.59 -14.93 1.22
CA GLY A 121 5.63 -14.31 -0.11
C GLY A 121 6.60 -13.13 -0.18
N LYS A 122 6.61 -12.46 -1.33
CA LYS A 122 7.56 -11.37 -1.61
C LYS A 122 6.96 -10.34 -2.56
N VAL A 123 7.20 -9.07 -2.28
CA VAL A 123 6.93 -7.94 -3.17
C VAL A 123 8.24 -7.48 -3.79
N TYR A 124 8.31 -7.47 -5.11
CA TYR A 124 9.41 -6.95 -5.90
C TYR A 124 8.99 -5.61 -6.48
N THR A 125 9.43 -4.52 -5.87
CA THR A 125 8.97 -3.17 -6.21
C THR A 125 10.05 -2.41 -6.98
N TYR A 126 9.63 -1.73 -8.05
CA TYR A 126 10.49 -1.01 -8.96
C TYR A 126 10.22 0.50 -8.90
N GLU A 127 11.27 1.29 -8.74
CA GLU A 127 11.21 2.75 -8.77
C GLU A 127 12.46 3.32 -9.43
N LYS A 128 12.26 4.11 -10.48
CA LYS A 128 13.36 4.71 -11.26
C LYS A 128 14.02 5.89 -10.55
N ARG A 129 13.34 6.52 -9.59
CA ARG A 129 13.85 7.67 -8.83
C ARG A 129 14.34 7.23 -7.46
N GLU A 130 15.65 7.14 -7.32
CA GLU A 130 16.30 6.67 -6.09
C GLU A 130 15.83 7.40 -4.81
N GLN A 131 15.57 8.70 -4.88
CA GLN A 131 15.03 9.47 -3.75
C GLN A 131 13.67 8.95 -3.24
N PHE A 132 12.79 8.48 -4.13
CA PHE A 132 11.48 7.95 -3.78
C PHE A 132 11.62 6.53 -3.24
N MET A 133 12.48 5.73 -3.86
CA MET A 133 12.83 4.40 -3.36
C MET A 133 13.38 4.45 -1.92
N ASN A 134 14.28 5.40 -1.61
CA ASN A 134 14.84 5.56 -0.27
C ASN A 134 13.77 5.99 0.76
N ASN A 135 12.85 6.86 0.36
CA ASN A 135 11.70 7.22 1.19
C ASN A 135 10.78 6.02 1.46
N ALA A 136 10.45 5.23 0.43
CA ALA A 136 9.64 4.04 0.56
C ALA A 136 10.31 2.98 1.46
N LYS A 137 11.62 2.76 1.33
CA LYS A 137 12.40 1.87 2.20
C LYS A 137 12.24 2.25 3.67
N ASP A 138 12.35 3.54 4.02
CA ASP A 138 12.14 4.02 5.39
C ASP A 138 10.71 3.77 5.87
N ASN A 139 9.71 4.04 5.04
CA ASN A 139 8.30 3.81 5.38
C ASN A 139 7.98 2.33 5.60
N VAL A 140 8.44 1.43 4.71
CA VAL A 140 8.26 -0.02 4.83
C VAL A 140 8.99 -0.57 6.05
N ARG A 141 10.20 -0.06 6.35
CA ARG A 141 10.94 -0.40 7.57
C ARG A 141 10.16 -0.02 8.82
N ARG A 142 9.65 1.21 8.89
CA ARG A 142 8.82 1.69 10.02
C ARG A 142 7.51 0.90 10.16
N ALA A 143 7.02 0.33 9.06
CA ALA A 143 5.85 -0.56 9.07
C ALA A 143 6.17 -1.98 9.56
N GLY A 144 7.46 -2.35 9.70
CA GLY A 144 7.92 -3.68 10.14
C GLY A 144 7.81 -4.75 9.05
N LEU A 145 7.88 -4.35 7.77
CA LEU A 145 7.58 -5.24 6.64
C LEU A 145 8.75 -5.41 5.65
N SER A 146 9.94 -4.88 5.98
CA SER A 146 11.11 -4.91 5.09
C SER A 146 11.52 -6.31 4.63
N GLU A 147 11.29 -7.34 5.46
CA GLU A 147 11.64 -8.73 5.11
C GLU A 147 10.89 -9.23 3.86
N TYR A 148 9.66 -8.74 3.64
CA TYR A 148 8.79 -9.16 2.56
C TYR A 148 8.93 -8.32 1.29
N VAL A 149 9.86 -7.37 1.24
CA VAL A 149 10.01 -6.43 0.12
C VAL A 149 11.43 -6.44 -0.42
N GLU A 150 11.55 -6.57 -1.73
CA GLU A 150 12.77 -6.33 -2.49
C GLU A 150 12.62 -5.07 -3.34
N PHE A 151 13.53 -4.12 -3.16
CA PHE A 151 13.51 -2.84 -3.86
C PHE A 151 14.50 -2.84 -5.02
N ASN A 152 14.01 -2.55 -6.22
CA ASN A 152 14.79 -2.45 -7.43
C ASN A 152 14.77 -1.01 -7.97
N CYS A 153 15.95 -0.45 -8.26
CA CYS A 153 16.05 0.82 -8.97
C CYS A 153 16.00 0.53 -10.48
N GLY A 154 14.90 0.87 -11.13
CA GLY A 154 14.71 0.57 -12.56
C GLY A 154 13.38 1.07 -13.10
N ASP A 155 13.28 1.11 -14.42
CA ASP A 155 12.05 1.49 -15.12
C ASP A 155 11.29 0.23 -15.54
N ALA A 156 9.98 0.16 -15.25
CA ALA A 156 9.15 -0.99 -15.62
C ALA A 156 9.17 -1.32 -17.12
N ARG A 157 9.47 -0.32 -17.97
CA ARG A 157 9.59 -0.48 -19.42
C ARG A 157 10.80 -1.33 -19.83
N GLU A 158 11.81 -1.42 -18.98
CA GLU A 158 13.02 -2.21 -19.21
C GLU A 158 12.82 -3.69 -18.83
N GLY A 159 11.67 -4.04 -18.27
CA GLY A 159 11.37 -5.39 -17.82
C GLY A 159 11.51 -5.58 -16.33
N PHE A 160 11.06 -6.74 -15.87
CA PHE A 160 11.21 -7.20 -14.50
C PHE A 160 12.14 -8.41 -14.48
N LYS A 161 13.00 -8.51 -13.46
CA LYS A 161 13.90 -9.66 -13.27
C LYS A 161 13.13 -10.93 -12.95
N GLU A 162 11.97 -10.77 -12.32
CA GLU A 162 11.16 -11.86 -11.83
C GLU A 162 10.34 -12.48 -12.96
N LYS A 163 10.26 -13.80 -12.93
CA LYS A 163 9.40 -14.64 -13.78
C LYS A 163 8.46 -15.46 -12.92
N ASP A 164 7.35 -15.85 -13.53
CA ASP A 164 6.28 -16.63 -12.92
C ASP A 164 5.76 -16.01 -11.63
N VAL A 165 5.53 -14.69 -11.63
CA VAL A 165 4.90 -13.99 -10.51
C VAL A 165 3.39 -14.11 -10.58
N ASP A 166 2.72 -14.11 -9.43
CA ASP A 166 1.27 -14.30 -9.35
C ASP A 166 0.51 -13.05 -9.81
N VAL A 167 1.06 -11.88 -9.45
CA VAL A 167 0.40 -10.57 -9.63
C VAL A 167 1.40 -9.50 -10.05
N ALA A 168 0.99 -8.63 -10.98
CA ALA A 168 1.69 -7.41 -11.34
C ALA A 168 0.78 -6.20 -11.07
N ILE A 169 1.32 -5.14 -10.47
CA ILE A 169 0.56 -3.92 -10.19
C ILE A 169 1.30 -2.71 -10.74
N LEU A 170 0.63 -1.94 -11.59
CA LEU A 170 1.18 -0.76 -12.27
C LEU A 170 0.50 0.54 -11.80
N ASP A 171 1.19 1.31 -10.96
CA ASP A 171 0.91 2.72 -10.63
C ASP A 171 1.95 3.62 -11.30
N LEU A 172 1.77 3.85 -12.60
CA LEU A 172 2.69 4.60 -13.45
C LEU A 172 1.96 5.75 -14.17
N PRO A 173 2.65 6.84 -14.53
CA PRO A 173 2.06 7.87 -15.40
C PRO A 173 1.65 7.35 -16.79
N SER A 174 2.29 6.26 -17.23
CA SER A 174 2.09 5.66 -18.56
C SER A 174 2.17 4.13 -18.46
N PRO A 175 1.17 3.47 -17.84
CA PRO A 175 1.23 2.03 -17.53
C PRO A 175 1.27 1.15 -18.78
N TRP A 176 0.69 1.59 -19.90
CA TRP A 176 0.73 0.89 -21.21
C TRP A 176 2.16 0.56 -21.69
N TYR A 177 3.18 1.32 -21.30
CA TYR A 177 4.55 0.96 -21.66
C TYR A 177 5.16 -0.13 -20.75
N GLY A 178 4.58 -0.38 -19.58
CA GLY A 178 5.00 -1.46 -18.67
C GLY A 178 4.16 -2.73 -18.79
N ILE A 179 3.01 -2.68 -19.49
CA ILE A 179 2.10 -3.83 -19.65
C ILE A 179 2.77 -5.03 -20.34
N PRO A 180 3.51 -4.87 -21.46
CA PRO A 180 4.22 -6.00 -22.07
C PRO A 180 5.25 -6.65 -21.13
N ALA A 181 6.03 -5.83 -20.40
CA ALA A 181 6.96 -6.32 -19.40
C ALA A 181 6.26 -7.07 -18.26
N ALA A 182 5.10 -6.59 -17.81
CA ALA A 182 4.30 -7.25 -16.79
C ALA A 182 3.76 -8.60 -17.29
N TYR A 183 3.28 -8.66 -18.53
CA TYR A 183 2.85 -9.91 -19.16
C TYR A 183 3.96 -10.96 -19.15
N GLU A 184 5.19 -10.57 -19.50
CA GLU A 184 6.36 -11.44 -19.50
C GLU A 184 6.81 -11.91 -18.10
N ALA A 185 6.53 -11.15 -17.06
CA ALA A 185 6.86 -11.51 -15.69
C ALA A 185 5.81 -12.45 -15.06
N LEU A 186 4.54 -12.28 -15.45
CA LEU A 186 3.41 -13.01 -14.90
C LEU A 186 3.45 -14.50 -15.27
N ALA A 187 3.14 -15.34 -14.28
CA ALA A 187 2.79 -16.73 -14.52
C ALA A 187 1.54 -16.83 -15.40
N SER A 188 1.39 -17.98 -16.07
CA SER A 188 0.15 -18.38 -16.76
C SER A 188 -1.10 -18.15 -15.89
N GLY A 189 -2.07 -17.38 -16.38
CA GLY A 189 -3.28 -17.03 -15.63
C GLY A 189 -3.07 -16.02 -14.50
N GLY A 190 -1.87 -15.44 -14.39
CA GLY A 190 -1.54 -14.36 -13.45
C GLY A 190 -2.39 -13.12 -13.66
N ARG A 191 -2.41 -12.24 -12.66
CA ARG A 191 -3.34 -11.10 -12.62
C ARG A 191 -2.59 -9.78 -12.69
N ILE A 192 -3.20 -8.80 -13.34
CA ILE A 192 -2.68 -7.44 -13.38
C ILE A 192 -3.70 -6.45 -12.81
N ALA A 193 -3.20 -5.44 -12.10
CA ALA A 193 -3.94 -4.24 -11.78
C ALA A 193 -3.18 -3.00 -12.25
N SER A 194 -3.88 -2.00 -12.74
CA SER A 194 -3.32 -0.69 -13.10
C SER A 194 -4.14 0.42 -12.48
N ILE A 195 -3.47 1.49 -12.05
CA ILE A 195 -4.10 2.67 -11.46
C ILE A 195 -3.91 3.85 -12.42
N SER A 196 -5.00 4.55 -12.76
CA SER A 196 -4.98 5.70 -13.67
C SER A 196 -5.88 6.82 -13.18
N PRO A 197 -5.39 8.07 -13.03
CA PRO A 197 -6.23 9.18 -12.57
C PRO A 197 -7.17 9.74 -13.66
N THR A 198 -6.89 9.51 -14.95
CA THR A 198 -7.65 10.12 -16.05
C THR A 198 -8.25 9.08 -16.99
N TYR A 199 -9.37 9.43 -17.62
CA TYR A 199 -10.05 8.58 -18.60
C TYR A 199 -9.15 8.21 -19.78
N ASN A 200 -8.35 9.13 -20.32
CA ASN A 200 -7.47 8.82 -21.44
C ASN A 200 -6.34 7.86 -21.06
N GLN A 201 -5.88 7.87 -19.80
CA GLN A 201 -4.95 6.86 -19.33
C GLN A 201 -5.62 5.49 -19.22
N VAL A 202 -6.88 5.43 -18.78
CA VAL A 202 -7.67 4.20 -18.76
C VAL A 202 -7.84 3.62 -20.17
N GLU A 203 -8.24 4.45 -21.14
CA GLU A 203 -8.42 4.05 -22.54
C GLU A 203 -7.15 3.37 -23.09
N ARG A 204 -6.00 4.05 -22.96
CA ARG A 204 -4.71 3.51 -23.44
C ARG A 204 -4.24 2.28 -22.67
N THR A 205 -4.58 2.19 -21.39
CA THR A 205 -4.25 1.01 -20.58
C THR A 205 -5.05 -0.20 -21.03
N ALA A 206 -6.35 -0.03 -21.25
CA ALA A 206 -7.23 -1.09 -21.74
C ALA A 206 -6.81 -1.57 -23.13
N GLU A 207 -6.55 -0.63 -24.06
CA GLU A 207 -6.04 -0.94 -25.40
C GLU A 207 -4.75 -1.79 -25.33
N SER A 208 -3.76 -1.36 -24.56
CA SER A 208 -2.51 -2.09 -24.40
C SER A 208 -2.67 -3.47 -23.75
N LEU A 209 -3.60 -3.61 -22.80
CA LEU A 209 -3.94 -4.91 -22.20
C LEU A 209 -4.52 -5.86 -23.25
N GLU A 210 -5.45 -5.39 -24.09
CA GLU A 210 -6.04 -6.18 -25.17
C GLU A 210 -4.99 -6.62 -26.19
N GLU A 211 -4.17 -5.68 -26.68
CA GLU A 211 -3.11 -5.94 -27.65
C GLU A 211 -2.06 -6.93 -27.16
N THR A 212 -1.77 -6.92 -25.86
CA THR A 212 -0.77 -7.82 -25.24
C THR A 212 -1.34 -9.22 -24.97
N GLY A 213 -2.66 -9.42 -25.08
CA GLY A 213 -3.29 -10.73 -24.85
C GLY A 213 -3.81 -10.95 -23.43
N PHE A 214 -4.04 -9.88 -22.66
CA PHE A 214 -4.81 -9.99 -21.43
C PHE A 214 -6.29 -10.20 -21.74
N VAL A 215 -6.98 -10.91 -20.85
CA VAL A 215 -8.41 -11.20 -20.94
C VAL A 215 -9.15 -10.72 -19.70
N ARG A 216 -10.48 -10.62 -19.80
CA ARG A 216 -11.36 -10.18 -18.72
C ARG A 216 -10.98 -8.79 -18.16
N ILE A 217 -10.76 -7.84 -19.06
CA ILE A 217 -10.43 -6.46 -18.70
C ILE A 217 -11.66 -5.80 -18.06
N GLU A 218 -11.49 -5.29 -16.85
CA GLU A 218 -12.53 -4.62 -16.06
C GLU A 218 -11.96 -3.33 -15.50
N THR A 219 -12.69 -2.21 -15.63
CA THR A 219 -12.31 -0.94 -14.97
C THR A 219 -13.41 -0.48 -14.02
N VAL A 220 -13.02 -0.05 -12.83
CA VAL A 220 -13.92 0.47 -11.79
C VAL A 220 -13.32 1.69 -11.09
N GLU A 221 -14.17 2.48 -10.44
CA GLU A 221 -13.76 3.50 -9.47
C GLU A 221 -14.45 3.25 -8.12
N LEU A 222 -13.83 3.71 -7.03
CA LEU A 222 -14.40 3.59 -5.69
C LEU A 222 -14.70 4.95 -5.08
N ILE A 223 -15.97 5.19 -4.76
CA ILE A 223 -16.43 6.37 -4.03
C ILE A 223 -16.77 5.96 -2.60
N MET A 224 -15.97 6.43 -1.63
CA MET A 224 -16.17 6.15 -0.21
C MET A 224 -16.69 7.40 0.50
N ARG A 225 -17.82 7.28 1.20
CA ARG A 225 -18.47 8.39 1.90
C ARG A 225 -18.50 8.15 3.41
N ASN A 226 -17.75 8.96 4.16
CA ASN A 226 -17.75 8.91 5.61
C ASN A 226 -18.94 9.64 6.22
N TYR A 227 -19.36 9.22 7.40
CA TYR A 227 -20.50 9.76 8.14
C TYR A 227 -20.09 10.22 9.53
N GLN A 228 -20.55 11.40 9.91
CA GLN A 228 -20.54 11.86 11.30
C GLN A 228 -21.75 11.26 12.00
N VAL A 229 -21.56 10.12 12.65
CA VAL A 229 -22.66 9.44 13.36
C VAL A 229 -22.78 10.00 14.77
N LYS A 230 -23.85 10.74 15.03
CA LYS A 230 -24.18 11.32 16.35
C LYS A 230 -25.70 11.33 16.53
N LYS A 231 -26.19 11.06 17.74
CA LYS A 231 -27.62 11.07 18.05
C LYS A 231 -28.28 12.39 17.60
N GLY A 232 -29.28 12.28 16.73
CA GLY A 232 -30.03 13.43 16.19
C GLY A 232 -29.26 14.35 15.22
N LYS A 233 -28.02 14.00 14.85
CA LYS A 233 -27.14 14.82 13.99
C LYS A 233 -26.37 13.99 12.96
N THR A 234 -26.81 12.76 12.68
CA THR A 234 -26.14 11.87 11.72
C THR A 234 -26.24 12.43 10.30
N ARG A 235 -25.08 12.63 9.68
CA ARG A 235 -24.98 13.13 8.31
C ARG A 235 -23.63 12.73 7.70
N PRO A 236 -23.51 12.77 6.37
CA PRO A 236 -22.22 12.64 5.71
C PRO A 236 -21.22 13.71 6.19
N ASP A 237 -19.94 13.39 6.07
CA ASP A 237 -18.87 14.35 6.25
C ASP A 237 -19.00 15.53 5.28
N ASN A 238 -18.60 16.72 5.75
CA ASN A 238 -18.64 17.95 4.95
C ASN A 238 -17.62 17.95 3.81
N ARG A 239 -16.54 17.17 3.95
CA ARG A 239 -15.46 17.05 2.96
C ARG A 239 -15.25 15.58 2.66
N THR A 240 -15.21 15.24 1.39
CA THR A 240 -14.92 13.89 0.93
C THR A 240 -13.87 13.92 -0.16
N VAL A 241 -13.11 12.84 -0.30
CA VAL A 241 -12.28 12.62 -1.48
C VAL A 241 -13.21 12.15 -2.59
N ALA A 242 -13.42 12.99 -3.59
CA ALA A 242 -14.34 12.70 -4.69
C ALA A 242 -13.77 11.70 -5.69
N HIS A 243 -12.45 11.73 -5.91
CA HIS A 243 -11.74 10.88 -6.86
C HIS A 243 -10.33 10.57 -6.35
N THR A 244 -9.84 9.37 -6.64
CA THR A 244 -8.43 8.98 -6.42
C THR A 244 -7.83 8.48 -7.72
N GLY A 245 -8.46 7.48 -8.33
CA GLY A 245 -8.08 6.91 -9.61
C GLY A 245 -9.03 5.80 -10.02
N PHE A 246 -9.02 5.49 -11.31
CA PHE A 246 -9.62 4.29 -11.87
C PHE A 246 -8.69 3.11 -11.65
N LEU A 247 -9.28 1.95 -11.40
CA LEU A 247 -8.59 0.68 -11.21
C LEU A 247 -8.98 -0.24 -12.37
N THR A 248 -8.00 -0.60 -13.20
CA THR A 248 -8.18 -1.53 -14.32
C THR A 248 -7.55 -2.86 -13.96
N PHE A 249 -8.29 -3.95 -14.11
CA PHE A 249 -7.90 -5.32 -13.78
C PHE A 249 -7.96 -6.21 -15.01
N ALA A 250 -7.06 -7.18 -15.12
CA ALA A 250 -7.13 -8.20 -16.15
C ALA A 250 -6.38 -9.48 -15.75
N PHE A 251 -6.50 -10.53 -16.56
CA PHE A 251 -5.83 -11.82 -16.41
C PHE A 251 -4.94 -12.10 -17.60
N LYS A 252 -3.74 -12.62 -17.38
CA LYS A 252 -2.85 -13.09 -18.45
C LYS A 252 -3.54 -14.26 -19.17
N GLY A 253 -3.99 -14.03 -20.40
CA GLY A 253 -4.45 -15.08 -21.31
C GLY A 253 -3.25 -15.83 -21.88
N ILE A 254 -3.44 -17.09 -22.26
CA ILE A 254 -2.44 -17.86 -23.02
C ILE A 254 -3.07 -18.16 -24.36
N SER A 255 -2.37 -17.84 -25.44
CA SER A 255 -2.79 -18.23 -26.78
C SER A 255 -2.23 -19.63 -27.12
N ASP A 256 -2.93 -20.41 -27.96
CA ASP A 256 -2.48 -21.74 -28.39
C ASP A 256 -1.15 -21.73 -29.18
N VAL A 257 -0.62 -20.54 -29.53
CA VAL A 257 0.66 -20.37 -30.23
C VAL A 257 1.84 -20.54 -29.25
N ASP A 258 1.73 -19.98 -28.04
CA ASP A 258 2.80 -20.02 -27.02
C ASP A 258 2.97 -21.42 -26.39
N ALA A 259 1.91 -22.22 -26.38
CA ALA A 259 1.91 -23.60 -25.87
C ALA A 259 2.67 -24.60 -26.76
N ARG A 260 3.00 -24.22 -28.00
CA ARG A 260 3.74 -25.07 -28.95
C ARG A 260 5.25 -24.86 -28.91
N GLU A 261 5.72 -23.70 -28.43
CA GLU A 261 7.15 -23.41 -28.29
C GLU A 261 7.75 -23.91 -26.96
N SER A 262 6.88 -24.32 -26.02
CA SER A 262 7.26 -24.80 -24.68
C SER A 262 7.13 -26.33 -24.52
N LYS A 263 6.97 -27.08 -25.62
CA LYS A 263 6.97 -28.55 -25.68
C LYS A 263 8.17 -29.12 -26.43
#